data_AF-A0A3P9M6K4-F1
#
_entry.id   AF-A0A3P9M6K4-F1
#
_cell.length_a   1.000
_cell.length_b   1.000
_cell.length_c   1.000
_cell.angle_alpha   90.00
_cell.angle_beta   90.00
_cell.angle_gamma   90.00
#
_symmetry.space_group_name_H-M   'P 1'
#
loop_
_entity.id
_entity.type
_entity.pdbx_description
1 polymer ?
#
loop_
_entity_poly.entity_id
_entity_poly.type
_entity_poly.pdbx_seq_one_letter_code
_entity_poly.pdbx_strand_id
1 'polypeptide(L)'
;MTLCEPSGAEADCGELDPAPNPPCFSSDVITATMDYLSKCHSANHRSLVAILSKTPISIQRILLVVCERAAETTNGYERHRILLMYHLFVSLLLGEVKDGLGGAWAFVLRDVIYTLIHHINSRFALTTFS
;
A
#
# COMPACT_ATOMS: atom_id res chain seq x y z
N MET A 1 7.88 12.74 -24.90
CA MET A 1 8.94 13.52 -24.25
C MET A 1 8.42 13.90 -22.89
N THR A 2 9.26 13.72 -21.87
CA THR A 2 9.25 14.41 -20.56
C THR A 2 8.09 14.16 -19.58
N LEU A 3 8.49 14.00 -18.31
CA LEU A 3 7.76 14.54 -17.16
C LEU A 3 7.19 15.91 -17.52
N CYS A 4 5.87 16.12 -17.42
CA CYS A 4 5.28 17.47 -17.36
C CYS A 4 3.79 17.36 -17.02
N GLU A 5 3.45 17.43 -15.74
CA GLU A 5 2.29 18.22 -15.35
C GLU A 5 2.75 19.68 -15.28
N PRO A 6 2.15 20.63 -16.01
CA PRO A 6 2.52 22.03 -15.91
C PRO A 6 1.66 22.67 -14.81
N SER A 7 2.12 22.65 -13.58
CA SER A 7 1.75 23.71 -12.64
C SER A 7 2.76 23.82 -11.51
N GLY A 8 3.44 24.96 -11.47
CA GLY A 8 4.55 25.23 -10.58
C GLY A 8 4.19 25.11 -9.10
N ALA A 9 4.73 24.07 -8.48
CA ALA A 9 5.27 24.07 -7.13
C ALA A 9 6.04 22.74 -7.03
N GLU A 10 7.35 22.84 -6.85
CA GLU A 10 8.29 21.72 -6.78
C GLU A 10 7.80 20.68 -5.75
N ALA A 11 7.31 19.54 -6.24
CA ALA A 11 7.12 18.33 -5.45
C ALA A 11 8.12 17.29 -5.97
N ASP A 12 9.28 17.32 -5.32
CA ASP A 12 10.32 16.30 -5.34
C ASP A 12 9.71 14.90 -5.16
N CYS A 13 9.50 14.21 -6.28
CA CYS A 13 9.16 12.80 -6.32
C CYS A 13 10.25 12.09 -7.13
N GLY A 14 11.29 11.58 -6.45
CA GLY A 14 11.88 10.29 -6.84
C GLY A 14 13.25 10.29 -7.51
N GLU A 15 14.23 11.09 -7.07
CA GLU A 15 15.64 10.88 -7.47
C GLU A 15 16.24 9.56 -6.89
N LEU A 16 15.54 8.93 -5.94
CA LEU A 16 15.93 7.65 -5.30
C LEU A 16 14.92 6.52 -5.49
N ASP A 17 13.85 6.73 -6.27
CA ASP A 17 12.81 5.72 -6.44
C ASP A 17 13.14 4.76 -7.61
N PRO A 18 13.05 3.44 -7.41
CA PRO A 18 13.22 2.44 -8.47
C PRO A 18 12.29 2.74 -9.64
N ALA A 19 12.84 2.72 -10.85
CA ALA A 19 12.05 2.78 -12.06
C ALA A 19 10.98 1.66 -12.03
N PRO A 20 9.69 1.98 -12.22
CA PRO A 20 8.63 0.99 -12.16
C PRO A 20 8.83 -0.07 -13.25
N ASN A 21 8.67 -1.35 -12.89
CA ASN A 21 8.87 -2.45 -13.82
C ASN A 21 7.83 -2.37 -14.96
N PRO A 22 8.23 -2.35 -16.24
CA PRO A 22 7.29 -2.33 -17.34
C PRO A 22 6.45 -3.61 -17.41
N PRO A 23 5.16 -3.53 -17.81
CA PRO A 23 4.38 -2.31 -18.03
C PRO A 23 4.04 -1.62 -16.71
N CYS A 24 4.28 -0.30 -16.64
CA CYS A 24 3.98 0.53 -15.48
C CYS A 24 2.59 1.15 -15.61
N PHE A 25 1.83 1.14 -14.50
CA PHE A 25 0.48 1.69 -14.44
C PHE A 25 0.43 2.74 -13.33
N SER A 26 -0.31 3.82 -13.55
CA SER A 26 -0.54 4.80 -12.48
C SER A 26 -1.41 4.20 -11.37
N SER A 27 -1.31 4.77 -10.18
CA SER A 27 -2.20 4.40 -9.07
C SER A 27 -3.68 4.51 -9.48
N ASP A 28 -4.03 5.52 -10.28
CA ASP A 28 -5.41 5.71 -10.76
C ASP A 28 -5.85 4.58 -11.69
N VAL A 29 -4.98 4.12 -12.58
CA VAL A 29 -5.29 2.99 -13.48
C VAL A 29 -5.47 1.71 -12.68
N ILE A 30 -4.62 1.48 -11.67
CA ILE A 30 -4.73 0.30 -10.79
C ILE A 30 -6.03 0.37 -9.99
N THR A 31 -6.34 1.50 -9.36
CA THR A 31 -7.58 1.70 -8.60
C THR A 31 -8.81 1.56 -9.48
N ALA A 32 -8.84 2.18 -10.67
CA ALA A 32 -9.93 2.06 -11.62
C ALA A 32 -10.14 0.61 -12.10
N THR A 33 -9.05 -0.15 -12.27
CA THR A 33 -9.10 -1.57 -12.61
C THR A 33 -9.72 -2.38 -11.46
N MET A 34 -9.32 -2.10 -10.22
CA MET A 34 -9.88 -2.74 -9.03
C MET A 34 -11.36 -2.42 -8.86
N ASP A 35 -11.78 -1.18 -9.11
CA ASP A 35 -13.18 -0.76 -9.13
C ASP A 35 -13.98 -1.47 -10.22
N TYR A 36 -13.40 -1.60 -11.41
CA TYR A 36 -14.01 -2.34 -12.51
C TYR A 36 -14.21 -3.82 -12.15
N LEU A 37 -13.19 -4.49 -11.62
CA LEU A 37 -13.28 -5.88 -11.16
C LEU A 37 -14.32 -6.05 -10.05
N SER A 38 -14.39 -5.10 -9.12
CA SER A 38 -15.39 -5.06 -8.04
C SER A 38 -16.83 -4.98 -8.59
N LYS A 39 -17.03 -4.18 -9.65
CA LYS A 39 -18.31 -4.07 -10.37
C LYS A 39 -18.68 -5.36 -11.11
N CYS A 40 -17.72 -6.02 -11.75
CA CYS A 40 -17.94 -7.27 -12.48
C CYS A 40 -18.30 -8.45 -11.57
N HIS A 41 -17.79 -8.47 -10.34
CA HIS A 41 -17.94 -9.62 -9.43
C HIS A 41 -19.13 -9.52 -8.46
N SER A 42 -19.85 -8.39 -8.41
CA SER A 42 -20.85 -8.16 -7.37
C SER A 42 -22.23 -7.84 -7.90
N ALA A 43 -23.20 -8.69 -7.58
CA ALA A 43 -24.62 -8.31 -7.54
C ALA A 43 -24.95 -7.27 -6.44
N ASN A 44 -23.96 -6.89 -5.60
CA ASN A 44 -24.09 -6.01 -4.43
C ASN A 44 -23.08 -4.84 -4.39
N HIS A 45 -22.41 -4.50 -5.51
CA HIS A 45 -21.48 -3.36 -5.63
C HIS A 45 -20.48 -3.17 -4.48
N ARG A 46 -19.85 -4.25 -3.98
CA ARG A 46 -18.85 -4.14 -2.90
C ARG A 46 -17.45 -3.88 -3.45
N SER A 47 -16.75 -2.91 -2.87
CA SER A 47 -15.32 -2.66 -3.15
C SER A 47 -14.50 -3.93 -2.88
N LEU A 48 -13.36 -4.08 -3.54
CA LEU A 48 -12.47 -5.23 -3.31
C LEU A 48 -12.00 -5.29 -1.84
N VAL A 49 -11.79 -4.13 -1.22
CA VAL A 49 -11.50 -4.03 0.22
C VAL A 49 -12.66 -4.59 1.04
N ALA A 50 -13.91 -4.24 0.74
CA ALA A 50 -15.09 -4.78 1.42
C ALA A 50 -15.25 -6.30 1.22
N ILE A 51 -14.74 -6.86 0.11
CA ILE A 51 -14.67 -8.31 -0.08
C ILE A 51 -13.61 -8.93 0.85
N LEU A 52 -12.43 -8.33 0.94
CA LEU A 52 -11.36 -8.76 1.86
C LEU A 52 -11.77 -8.63 3.33
N SER A 53 -12.50 -7.57 3.69
CA SER A 53 -12.99 -7.34 5.06
C SER A 53 -13.97 -8.40 5.57
N LYS A 54 -14.61 -9.20 4.70
CA LYS A 54 -15.43 -10.34 5.14
C LYS A 54 -14.65 -11.38 5.91
N THR A 55 -13.36 -11.50 5.61
CA THR A 55 -12.43 -12.40 6.28
C THR A 55 -11.30 -11.56 6.84
N PRO A 56 -11.38 -11.08 8.09
CA PRO A 56 -10.39 -10.17 8.68
C PRO A 56 -8.96 -10.73 8.64
N ILE A 57 -8.80 -12.06 8.68
CA ILE A 57 -7.52 -12.77 8.49
C ILE A 57 -6.89 -12.46 7.13
N SER A 58 -7.66 -12.18 6.08
CA SER A 58 -7.12 -11.92 4.73
C SER A 58 -6.31 -10.63 4.67
N ILE A 59 -6.80 -9.55 5.28
CA ILE A 59 -6.11 -8.25 5.34
C ILE A 59 -4.80 -8.39 6.12
N GLN A 60 -4.86 -9.03 7.29
CA GLN A 60 -3.67 -9.28 8.13
C GLN A 60 -2.64 -10.14 7.40
N ARG A 61 -3.06 -11.20 6.69
CA ARG A 61 -2.14 -12.03 5.89
C ARG A 61 -1.47 -11.25 4.77
N ILE A 62 -2.19 -10.37 4.08
CA ILE A 62 -1.61 -9.53 3.03
C ILE A 62 -0.57 -8.59 3.64
N LEU A 63 -0.91 -7.87 4.71
CA LEU A 63 0.01 -6.95 5.40
C LEU A 63 1.26 -7.69 5.89
N LEU A 64 1.09 -8.87 6.50
CA LEU A 64 2.19 -9.69 7.00
C LEU A 64 3.13 -10.12 5.86
N VAL A 65 2.60 -10.71 4.78
CA VAL A 65 3.42 -11.17 3.65
C VAL A 65 4.19 -10.01 3.03
N VAL A 66 3.59 -8.83 2.91
CA VAL A 66 4.27 -7.64 2.39
C VAL A 66 5.41 -7.20 3.32
N CYS A 67 5.20 -7.24 4.65
CA CYS A 67 6.22 -6.90 5.64
C CYS A 67 7.37 -7.91 5.67
N GLU A 68 7.07 -9.22 5.63
CA GLU A 68 8.07 -10.28 5.55
C GLU A 68 8.95 -10.11 4.31
N ARG A 69 8.32 -9.89 3.15
CA ARG A 69 9.05 -9.64 1.89
C ARG A 69 9.92 -8.38 1.98
N ALA A 70 9.43 -7.31 2.60
CA ALA A 70 10.22 -6.09 2.77
C ALA A 70 11.43 -6.30 3.71
N ALA A 71 11.30 -7.16 4.72
CA ALA A 71 12.36 -7.49 5.67
C ALA A 71 13.42 -8.44 5.07
N GLU A 72 12.99 -9.42 4.28
CA GLU A 72 13.87 -10.38 3.59
C GLU A 72 14.66 -9.75 2.44
N THR A 73 14.14 -8.65 1.87
CA THR A 73 14.75 -8.02 0.70
C THR A 73 15.92 -7.12 1.09
N THR A 74 17.13 -7.54 0.71
CA THR A 74 18.38 -6.79 0.94
C THR A 74 18.63 -5.69 -0.10
N ASN A 75 18.01 -5.79 -1.28
CA ASN A 75 18.09 -4.78 -2.32
C ASN A 75 17.18 -3.59 -1.98
N GLY A 76 17.77 -2.42 -1.75
CA GLY A 76 17.03 -1.19 -1.42
C GLY A 76 15.94 -0.82 -2.44
N TYR A 77 16.19 -1.07 -3.73
CA TYR A 77 15.22 -0.81 -4.80
C TYR A 77 14.01 -1.76 -4.73
N GLU A 78 14.23 -3.06 -4.63
CA GLU A 78 13.14 -4.03 -4.51
C GLU A 78 12.38 -3.84 -3.19
N ARG A 79 13.09 -3.52 -2.10
CA ARG A 79 12.48 -3.18 -0.81
C ARG A 79 11.59 -1.97 -0.93
N HIS A 80 12.03 -0.92 -1.63
CA HIS A 80 11.21 0.27 -1.88
C HIS A 80 9.96 -0.04 -2.69
N ARG A 81 10.05 -0.89 -3.73
CA ARG A 81 8.88 -1.36 -4.50
C ARG A 81 7.85 -2.06 -3.60
N ILE A 82 8.31 -2.91 -2.67
CA ILE A 82 7.44 -3.60 -1.72
C ILE A 82 6.75 -2.59 -0.78
N LEU A 83 7.48 -1.56 -0.32
CA LEU A 83 6.92 -0.49 0.50
C LEU A 83 5.90 0.37 -0.25
N LEU A 84 6.09 0.62 -1.54
CA LEU A 84 5.10 1.29 -2.38
C LEU A 84 3.82 0.44 -2.51
N MET A 85 3.95 -0.88 -2.63
CA MET A 85 2.81 -1.79 -2.65
C MET A 85 2.08 -1.81 -1.29
N TYR A 86 2.81 -1.77 -0.18
CA TYR A 86 2.24 -1.59 1.16
C TYR A 86 1.46 -0.29 1.26
N HIS A 87 2.06 0.83 0.82
CA HIS A 87 1.43 2.15 0.85
C HIS A 87 0.14 2.20 0.03
N LEU A 88 0.14 1.64 -1.18
CA LEU A 88 -1.04 1.52 -2.02
C LEU A 88 -2.14 0.72 -1.29
N PHE A 89 -1.80 -0.43 -0.73
CA PHE A 89 -2.76 -1.27 -0.04
C PHE A 89 -3.36 -0.59 1.20
N VAL A 90 -2.52 0.06 2.02
CA VAL A 90 -3.00 0.83 3.19
C VAL A 90 -3.87 2.01 2.77
N SER A 91 -3.55 2.69 1.67
CA SER A 91 -4.38 3.79 1.15
C SER A 91 -5.77 3.30 0.75
N LEU A 92 -5.87 2.13 0.11
CA LEU A 92 -7.15 1.49 -0.19
C LEU A 92 -7.92 1.11 1.09
N LEU A 93 -7.24 0.58 2.11
CA LEU A 93 -7.85 0.26 3.40
C LEU A 93 -8.39 1.52 4.08
N LEU A 94 -7.61 2.60 4.12
CA LEU A 94 -7.97 3.87 4.75
C LEU A 94 -9.19 4.51 4.08
N GLY A 95 -9.34 4.39 2.76
CA GLY A 95 -10.52 4.87 2.03
C GLY A 95 -11.83 4.23 2.51
N GLU A 96 -11.76 3.02 3.05
CA GLU A 96 -12.92 2.22 3.48
C GLU A 96 -13.07 2.17 5.00
N VAL A 97 -12.15 2.79 5.76
CA VAL A 97 -12.23 2.89 7.24
C VAL A 97 -13.52 3.56 7.69
N LYS A 98 -14.03 4.53 6.93
CA LYS A 98 -15.32 5.19 7.17
C LYS A 98 -16.50 4.22 7.19
N ASP A 99 -16.42 3.14 6.42
CA ASP A 99 -17.44 2.10 6.31
C ASP A 99 -17.18 0.93 7.30
N GLY A 100 -16.20 1.10 8.19
CA GLY A 100 -15.94 0.23 9.33
C GLY A 100 -15.21 -1.09 9.01
N LEU A 101 -14.76 -1.32 7.77
CA LEU A 101 -14.11 -2.57 7.31
C LEU A 101 -14.84 -3.82 7.84
N GLY A 102 -16.17 -3.84 7.74
CA GLY A 102 -16.97 -4.98 8.23
C GLY A 102 -16.86 -5.21 9.74
N GLY A 103 -16.58 -4.17 10.53
CA GLY A 103 -16.39 -4.22 11.98
C GLY A 103 -14.96 -4.45 12.44
N ALA A 104 -14.01 -4.71 11.53
CA ALA A 104 -12.62 -5.02 11.86
C ALA A 104 -11.68 -3.79 11.88
N TRP A 105 -12.18 -2.60 11.55
CA TRP A 105 -11.37 -1.39 11.33
C TRP A 105 -10.40 -1.08 12.47
N ALA A 106 -10.81 -1.22 13.74
CA ALA A 106 -9.96 -0.92 14.89
C ALA A 106 -8.76 -1.86 15.00
N PHE A 107 -8.96 -3.16 14.72
CA PHE A 107 -7.87 -4.14 14.71
C PHE A 107 -6.91 -3.91 13.55
N VAL A 108 -7.45 -3.56 12.37
CA VAL A 108 -6.65 -3.26 11.18
C VAL A 108 -5.83 -1.97 11.37
N LEU A 109 -6.43 -0.89 11.89
CA LEU A 109 -5.70 0.35 12.19
C LEU A 109 -4.61 0.14 13.22
N ARG A 110 -4.91 -0.61 14.29
CA ARG A 110 -3.94 -0.97 15.32
C ARG A 110 -2.74 -1.67 14.68
N ASP A 111 -3.00 -2.68 13.86
CA ASP A 111 -1.97 -3.46 13.17
C ASP A 111 -1.11 -2.60 12.23
N VAL A 112 -1.74 -1.74 11.43
CA VAL A 112 -1.05 -0.81 10.51
C VAL A 112 -0.18 0.17 11.29
N ILE A 113 -0.70 0.81 12.34
CA ILE A 113 0.06 1.78 13.16
C ILE A 113 1.26 1.11 13.84
N TYR A 114 1.06 -0.05 14.49
CA TYR A 114 2.17 -0.75 15.13
C TYR A 114 3.23 -1.18 14.13
N THR A 115 2.81 -1.69 12.97
CA THR A 115 3.72 -2.08 11.89
C THR A 115 4.52 -0.88 11.36
N LEU A 116 3.88 0.26 11.14
CA LEU A 116 4.55 1.49 10.70
C LEU A 116 5.56 2.01 11.72
N ILE A 117 5.15 2.12 12.99
CA ILE A 117 6.03 2.55 14.09
C ILE A 117 7.22 1.59 14.22
N HIS A 118 6.96 0.28 14.16
CA HIS A 118 8.00 -0.73 14.21
C HIS A 118 8.97 -0.60 13.04
N HIS A 119 8.48 -0.37 11.82
CA HIS A 119 9.34 -0.20 10.65
C HIS A 119 10.21 1.06 10.74
N ILE A 120 9.65 2.18 11.20
CA ILE A 120 10.39 3.44 11.39
C ILE A 120 11.48 3.26 12.46
N ASN A 121 11.12 2.68 13.61
CA ASN A 121 12.07 2.47 14.71
C ASN A 121 13.17 1.48 14.34
N SER A 122 12.86 0.41 13.62
CA SER A 122 13.86 -0.56 13.14
C SER A 122 14.81 0.04 12.10
N ARG A 123 14.38 1.03 11.30
CA ARG A 123 15.27 1.78 10.41
C ARG A 123 16.18 2.75 11.16
N PHE A 124 15.69 3.39 12.23
CA PHE A 124 16.48 4.31 13.07
C PHE A 124 17.49 3.59 13.98
N ALA A 125 17.22 2.36 14.41
CA ALA A 125 18.16 1.60 15.23
C ALA A 125 19.44 1.18 14.48
N LEU A 126 19.38 1.11 13.14
CA LEU A 126 20.53 0.80 12.29
C LEU A 126 21.47 2.00 12.06
N THR A 127 21.01 3.23 12.28
CA THR A 127 21.83 4.45 12.05
C THR A 127 22.61 4.89 13.29
N THR A 128 22.32 4.37 14.48
CA THR A 128 23.07 4.67 15.72
C THR A 128 24.27 3.76 15.98
N PHE A 129 24.61 2.86 15.04
CA PHE A 129 25.78 1.97 15.12
C PHE A 129 26.73 2.07 13.91
N SER A 130 26.76 3.21 13.20
CA SER A 130 27.81 3.52 12.20
C SER A 130 28.63 4.74 12.62
#